data_AF-A0A9X3SV26-F1
#
_entry.id   AF-A0A9X3SV26-F1
#
_cell.length_a   1.000
_cell.length_b   1.000
_cell.length_c   1.000
_cell.angle_alpha   90.00
_cell.angle_beta   90.00
_cell.angle_gamma   90.00
#
_symmetry.space_group_name_H-M   'P 1'
#
loop_
_entity.id
_entity.type
_entity.pdbx_description
1 polymer ?
#
loop_
_entity_poly.entity_id
_entity_poly.type
_entity_poly.pdbx_seq_one_letter_code
_entity_poly.pdbx_strand_id
1 'polypeptide(L)'
;MTDPFIRTFEDAGHEGPLAGLRLAVKDLFDLAGVPTGAGNPRWLETHEVPGEDAVAVARLRAAGARVVGKTITDELAWSLNGTNAHYGTPENPAAPGRVPGGSSSGSASAVALGRADIGLGTDTGGSIRVPASYCGLFGLRPTHGRVSLEGAVPLAPSFDTAGVLTRDAATLRLAMGVLLEGAAEAGPITRLLAPQDIWAEIPEATRAVVMPKAESLGLPIDRTPFFPESGDAAPLETARVAYATLQAWEAWQAHGAWIEANEPEFGPGVAMRFANAAKLDGADIDAAQRVRSGVTALVRDRLPEGTALAIPAAPGPAFLIGDQPNREAIVRLTCIAGLSGAPGLAVPAGTVEGLPVGLQLVAAPGGDERLLELA
;
A
#
# COMPACT_ATOMS: atom_id res chain seq x y z
N MET A 1 -10.35 -20.34 0.94
CA MET A 1 -10.08 -19.03 1.57
C MET A 1 -9.75 -19.28 3.03
N THR A 2 -8.82 -18.53 3.60
CA THR A 2 -8.32 -18.71 4.97
C THR A 2 -8.79 -17.58 5.89
N ASP A 3 -8.69 -17.80 7.20
CA ASP A 3 -8.87 -16.74 8.20
C ASP A 3 -7.87 -15.60 7.92
N PRO A 4 -8.27 -14.31 8.00
CA PRO A 4 -7.33 -13.20 7.88
C PRO A 4 -6.19 -13.22 8.91
N PHE A 5 -6.36 -13.87 10.06
CA PHE A 5 -5.40 -13.91 11.15
C PHE A 5 -4.56 -15.19 11.15
N ILE A 6 -3.25 -15.04 11.33
CA ILE A 6 -2.36 -16.16 11.69
C ILE A 6 -2.38 -16.43 13.20
N ARG A 7 -2.73 -15.42 14.00
CA ARG A 7 -2.90 -15.50 15.45
C ARG A 7 -3.86 -14.42 15.92
N THR A 8 -4.75 -14.75 16.84
CA THR A 8 -5.67 -13.80 17.50
C THR A 8 -5.25 -13.54 18.95
N PHE A 9 -5.69 -12.42 19.49
CA PHE A 9 -5.37 -11.98 20.85
C PHE A 9 -6.61 -11.42 21.56
N GLU A 10 -6.59 -11.49 22.88
CA GLU A 10 -7.49 -10.74 23.76
C GLU A 10 -6.69 -9.63 24.43
N ASP A 11 -6.73 -8.42 23.86
CA ASP A 11 -6.13 -7.21 24.44
C ASP A 11 -7.21 -6.40 25.17
N ALA A 12 -6.95 -6.02 26.42
CA ALA A 12 -7.87 -5.23 27.23
C ALA A 12 -8.02 -3.79 26.70
N GLY A 13 -7.03 -3.29 25.97
CA GLY A 13 -6.99 -1.91 25.47
C GLY A 13 -6.73 -0.88 26.55
N HIS A 14 -6.60 0.37 26.11
CA HIS A 14 -6.33 1.52 26.95
C HIS A 14 -7.32 2.64 26.67
N GLU A 15 -7.35 3.66 27.52
CA GLU A 15 -8.05 4.91 27.22
C GLU A 15 -7.33 5.68 26.10
N GLY A 16 -8.08 6.51 25.38
CA GLY A 16 -7.52 7.35 24.32
C GLY A 16 -8.48 7.51 23.13
N PRO A 17 -8.06 8.25 22.08
CA PRO A 17 -8.91 8.55 20.94
C PRO A 17 -9.31 7.32 20.11
N LEU A 18 -8.61 6.19 20.25
CA LEU A 18 -8.91 4.92 19.58
C LEU A 18 -9.54 3.89 20.53
N ALA A 19 -9.92 4.29 21.74
CA ALA A 19 -10.52 3.39 22.73
C ALA A 19 -11.73 2.64 22.15
N GLY A 20 -11.75 1.33 22.35
CA GLY A 20 -12.80 0.43 21.86
C GLY A 20 -12.58 -0.10 20.44
N LEU A 21 -11.75 0.55 19.62
CA LEU A 21 -11.45 0.11 18.26
C LEU A 21 -10.52 -1.11 18.26
N ARG A 22 -10.76 -2.03 17.32
CA ARG A 22 -9.97 -3.25 17.14
C ARG A 22 -8.92 -3.07 16.05
N LEU A 23 -7.68 -3.44 16.36
CA LEU A 23 -6.51 -3.32 15.51
C LEU A 23 -6.05 -4.69 15.02
N ALA A 24 -6.10 -4.89 13.71
CA ALA A 24 -5.43 -5.98 13.02
C ALA A 24 -4.04 -5.52 12.57
N VAL A 25 -3.00 -6.29 12.90
CA VAL A 25 -1.60 -5.93 12.65
C VAL A 25 -1.03 -6.84 11.58
N LYS A 26 -0.59 -6.28 10.46
CA LYS A 26 0.11 -7.04 9.41
C LYS A 26 1.30 -7.80 9.99
N ASP A 27 1.51 -9.04 9.55
CA ASP A 27 2.65 -9.87 9.95
C ASP A 27 4.01 -9.38 9.40
N LEU A 28 4.25 -8.07 9.42
CA LEU A 28 5.54 -7.43 9.23
C LEU A 28 5.94 -6.60 10.46
N PHE A 29 4.97 -6.22 11.30
CA PHE A 29 5.20 -5.41 12.48
C PHE A 29 5.40 -6.30 13.70
N ASP A 30 6.42 -5.98 14.47
CA ASP A 30 6.71 -6.61 15.74
C ASP A 30 5.62 -6.32 16.76
N LEU A 31 5.33 -7.36 17.54
CA LEU A 31 4.45 -7.36 18.69
C LEU A 31 5.23 -8.02 19.83
N ALA A 32 5.40 -7.34 20.96
CA ALA A 32 6.20 -7.82 22.07
C ALA A 32 5.78 -9.25 22.50
N GLY A 33 6.72 -10.18 22.50
CA GLY A 33 6.49 -11.59 22.86
C GLY A 33 5.75 -12.43 21.81
N VAL A 34 5.55 -11.90 20.60
CA VAL A 34 4.90 -12.61 19.48
C VAL A 34 5.86 -12.66 18.27
N PRO A 35 6.20 -13.85 17.76
CA PRO A 35 7.06 -13.98 16.58
C PRO A 35 6.54 -13.21 15.36
N THR A 36 7.43 -12.57 14.60
CA THR A 36 7.12 -11.92 13.31
C THR A 36 7.57 -12.81 12.15
N GLY A 37 6.61 -13.28 11.35
CA GLY A 37 6.86 -14.26 10.31
C GLY A 37 7.11 -13.68 8.92
N ALA A 38 6.76 -12.41 8.67
CA ALA A 38 6.85 -11.80 7.35
C ALA A 38 6.16 -12.63 6.24
N GLY A 39 5.17 -13.45 6.60
CA GLY A 39 4.55 -14.38 5.67
C GLY A 39 5.49 -15.44 5.09
N ASN A 40 6.64 -15.74 5.71
CA ASN A 40 7.57 -16.78 5.30
C ASN A 40 7.97 -17.69 6.49
N PRO A 41 7.76 -19.02 6.42
CA PRO A 41 8.10 -19.93 7.52
C PRO A 41 9.58 -19.96 7.90
N ARG A 42 10.50 -19.84 6.93
CA ARG A 42 11.94 -19.79 7.23
C ARG A 42 12.30 -18.50 7.95
N TRP A 43 11.70 -17.37 7.58
CA TRP A 43 11.91 -16.11 8.29
C TRP A 43 11.47 -16.23 9.74
N LEU A 44 10.28 -16.79 9.97
CA LEU A 44 9.74 -17.05 11.30
C LEU A 44 10.66 -17.95 12.16
N GLU A 45 11.29 -18.95 11.55
CA GLU A 45 12.20 -19.89 12.23
C GLU A 45 13.53 -19.25 12.61
N THR A 46 14.06 -18.35 11.78
CA THR A 46 15.42 -17.82 11.92
C THR A 46 15.50 -16.49 12.67
N HIS A 47 14.38 -15.86 12.99
CA HIS A 47 14.34 -14.57 13.68
C HIS A 47 13.86 -14.72 15.12
N GLU A 48 14.47 -13.95 16.01
CA GLU A 48 14.10 -13.94 17.42
C GLU A 48 12.71 -13.34 17.64
N VAL A 49 12.07 -13.73 18.74
CA VAL A 49 10.81 -13.13 19.16
C VAL A 49 11.09 -11.72 19.66
N PRO A 50 10.45 -10.66 19.12
CA PRO A 50 10.72 -9.29 19.51
C PRO A 50 10.34 -9.04 20.97
N GLY A 51 11.17 -8.29 21.69
CA GLY A 51 10.91 -7.87 23.07
C GLY A 51 10.00 -6.64 23.18
N GLU A 52 9.83 -5.89 22.10
CA GLU A 52 9.08 -4.63 22.05
C GLU A 52 8.12 -4.62 20.85
N ASP A 53 7.08 -3.80 20.94
CA ASP A 53 6.19 -3.54 19.82
C ASP A 53 6.88 -2.64 18.79
N ALA A 54 6.57 -2.82 17.50
CA ALA A 54 6.90 -1.83 16.48
C ALA A 54 6.34 -0.45 16.87
N VAL A 55 7.05 0.63 16.54
CA VAL A 55 6.68 1.98 16.99
C VAL A 55 5.26 2.37 16.57
N ALA A 56 4.85 2.02 15.34
CA ALA A 56 3.50 2.24 14.85
C ALA A 56 2.43 1.49 15.67
N VAL A 57 2.72 0.24 16.07
CA VAL A 57 1.82 -0.55 16.94
C VAL A 57 1.74 0.09 18.32
N ALA A 58 2.89 0.38 18.94
CA ALA A 58 2.96 0.96 20.26
C ALA A 58 2.14 2.25 20.37
N ARG A 59 2.21 3.12 19.36
CA ARG A 59 1.40 4.36 19.29
C ARG A 59 -0.09 4.09 19.20
N LEU A 60 -0.51 3.16 18.34
CA LEU A 60 -1.94 2.83 18.22
C LEU A 60 -2.50 2.22 19.51
N ARG A 61 -1.73 1.33 20.17
CA ARG A 61 -2.10 0.77 21.47
C ARG A 61 -2.16 1.82 22.57
N ALA A 62 -1.16 2.70 22.65
CA ALA A 62 -1.12 3.81 23.60
C ALA A 62 -2.29 4.79 23.39
N ALA A 63 -2.80 4.92 22.16
CA ALA A 63 -4.00 5.70 21.85
C ALA A 63 -5.32 4.94 22.12
N GLY A 64 -5.27 3.72 22.64
CA GLY A 64 -6.43 2.94 23.09
C GLY A 64 -6.90 1.83 22.17
N ALA A 65 -6.27 1.62 21.01
CA ALA A 65 -6.65 0.55 20.09
C ALA A 65 -6.27 -0.84 20.67
N ARG A 66 -7.17 -1.81 20.53
CA ARG A 66 -6.96 -3.19 21.01
C ARG A 66 -6.42 -4.07 19.91
N VAL A 67 -5.23 -4.66 20.09
CA VAL A 67 -4.70 -5.62 19.11
C VAL A 67 -5.54 -6.91 19.17
N VAL A 68 -6.21 -7.26 18.07
CA VAL A 68 -7.06 -8.46 17.99
C VAL A 68 -6.42 -9.61 17.23
N GLY A 69 -5.37 -9.33 16.45
CA GLY A 69 -4.65 -10.39 15.75
C GLY A 69 -3.53 -9.90 14.85
N LYS A 70 -2.63 -10.83 14.55
CA LYS A 70 -1.57 -10.69 13.56
C LYS A 70 -2.09 -11.32 12.26
N THR A 71 -2.01 -10.59 11.15
CA THR A 71 -2.70 -10.98 9.92
C THR A 71 -1.78 -11.61 8.89
N ILE A 72 -2.35 -12.46 8.03
CA ILE A 72 -1.67 -12.91 6.82
C ILE A 72 -1.18 -11.70 6.02
N THR A 73 0.02 -11.83 5.45
CA THR A 73 0.61 -10.90 4.49
C THR A 73 1.07 -11.69 3.27
N ASP A 74 1.18 -11.04 2.12
CA ASP A 74 1.98 -11.63 1.05
C ASP A 74 3.43 -11.76 1.54
N GLU A 75 4.07 -12.84 1.11
CA GLU A 75 5.42 -13.25 1.53
C GLU A 75 6.44 -12.12 1.34
N LEU A 76 7.14 -11.77 2.44
CA LEU A 76 8.10 -10.67 2.58
C LEU A 76 7.59 -9.34 2.02
N ALA A 77 6.27 -9.13 2.07
CA ALA A 77 5.57 -8.01 1.48
C ALA A 77 5.70 -7.86 -0.05
N TRP A 78 6.41 -8.75 -0.75
CA TRP A 78 6.85 -8.50 -2.14
C TRP A 78 5.88 -9.04 -3.20
N SER A 79 4.65 -8.58 -3.11
CA SER A 79 3.56 -8.90 -4.04
C SER A 79 2.44 -7.85 -3.88
N LEU A 80 1.45 -7.89 -4.78
CA LEU A 80 0.24 -7.07 -4.72
C LEU A 80 -1.04 -7.92 -4.82
N ASN A 81 -0.89 -9.24 -4.80
CA ASN A 81 -1.96 -10.16 -5.15
C ASN A 81 -2.88 -10.45 -3.98
N GLY A 82 -2.37 -10.55 -2.75
CA GLY A 82 -3.15 -11.06 -1.62
C GLY A 82 -3.10 -12.57 -1.49
N THR A 83 -2.03 -13.19 -1.98
CA THR A 83 -1.82 -14.63 -1.99
C THR A 83 -0.49 -14.95 -1.32
N ASN A 84 -0.49 -15.90 -0.40
CA ASN A 84 0.72 -16.42 0.23
C ASN A 84 0.83 -17.93 -0.03
N ALA A 85 1.98 -18.40 -0.51
CA ALA A 85 2.19 -19.81 -0.85
C ALA A 85 2.12 -20.73 0.38
N HIS A 86 2.45 -20.21 1.56
CA HIS A 86 2.55 -20.95 2.81
C HIS A 86 1.27 -20.84 3.65
N TYR A 87 0.66 -19.64 3.67
CA TYR A 87 -0.47 -19.31 4.55
C TYR A 87 -1.81 -19.17 3.80
N GLY A 88 -1.81 -19.29 2.47
CA GLY A 88 -3.00 -19.20 1.63
C GLY A 88 -3.46 -17.77 1.34
N THR A 89 -4.74 -17.61 1.01
CA THR A 89 -5.37 -16.34 0.66
C THR A 89 -6.53 -16.04 1.60
N PRO A 90 -6.48 -14.91 2.33
CA PRO A 90 -7.58 -14.52 3.20
C PRO A 90 -8.81 -14.09 2.38
N GLU A 91 -9.99 -14.26 2.96
CA GLU A 91 -11.26 -13.99 2.27
C GLU A 91 -11.45 -12.51 1.91
N ASN A 92 -11.95 -12.25 0.70
CA ASN A 92 -12.47 -10.93 0.32
C ASN A 92 -14.01 -10.97 0.34
N PRO A 93 -14.68 -10.47 1.40
CA PRO A 93 -16.14 -10.53 1.50
C PRO A 93 -16.84 -9.61 0.49
N ALA A 94 -16.15 -8.58 -0.02
CA ALA A 94 -16.68 -7.68 -1.03
C ALA A 94 -16.57 -8.26 -2.46
N ALA A 95 -15.78 -9.33 -2.64
CA ALA A 95 -15.60 -10.03 -3.89
C ALA A 95 -15.33 -11.53 -3.65
N PRO A 96 -16.35 -12.33 -3.29
CA PRO A 96 -16.16 -13.75 -2.96
C PRO A 96 -15.46 -14.54 -4.07
N GLY A 97 -14.49 -15.38 -3.69
CA GLY A 97 -13.67 -16.17 -4.63
C GLY A 97 -12.57 -15.38 -5.35
N ARG A 98 -12.45 -14.07 -5.08
CA ARG A 98 -11.40 -13.19 -5.61
C ARG A 98 -10.44 -12.80 -4.51
N VAL A 99 -9.26 -12.35 -4.92
CA VAL A 99 -8.24 -11.94 -3.96
C VAL A 99 -8.63 -10.66 -3.21
N PRO A 100 -8.15 -10.46 -1.97
CA PRO A 100 -8.29 -9.18 -1.27
C PRO A 100 -7.33 -8.11 -1.78
N GLY A 101 -6.34 -8.47 -2.62
CA GLY A 101 -5.19 -7.63 -2.92
C GLY A 101 -4.14 -7.72 -1.83
N GLY A 102 -2.95 -7.20 -2.09
CA GLY A 102 -1.82 -7.33 -1.18
C GLY A 102 -0.82 -6.19 -1.31
N SER A 103 0.25 -6.18 -0.51
CA SER A 103 0.61 -7.25 0.43
C SER A 103 -0.09 -7.21 1.80
N SER A 104 -0.84 -6.16 2.14
CA SER A 104 -1.59 -6.05 3.41
C SER A 104 -2.93 -6.78 3.38
N SER A 105 -2.91 -8.02 2.89
CA SER A 105 -4.08 -8.81 2.50
C SER A 105 -4.95 -9.21 3.67
N GLY A 106 -4.36 -9.75 4.73
CA GLY A 106 -5.09 -10.09 5.96
C GLY A 106 -5.60 -8.85 6.70
N SER A 107 -4.86 -7.73 6.69
CA SER A 107 -5.32 -6.46 7.27
C SER A 107 -6.60 -5.96 6.58
N ALA A 108 -6.61 -5.96 5.24
CA ALA A 108 -7.77 -5.56 4.45
C ALA A 108 -8.96 -6.50 4.66
N SER A 109 -8.71 -7.81 4.59
CA SER A 109 -9.71 -8.85 4.83
C SER A 109 -10.33 -8.74 6.23
N ALA A 110 -9.52 -8.58 7.29
CA ALA A 110 -10.00 -8.43 8.65
C ALA A 110 -10.93 -7.22 8.83
N VAL A 111 -10.59 -6.09 8.20
CA VAL A 111 -11.41 -4.87 8.22
C VAL A 111 -12.70 -5.06 7.42
N ALA A 112 -12.61 -5.64 6.22
CA ALA A 112 -13.76 -5.89 5.36
C ALA A 112 -14.76 -6.89 5.98
N LEU A 113 -14.26 -7.90 6.69
CA LEU A 113 -15.06 -8.89 7.42
C LEU A 113 -15.68 -8.35 8.72
N GLY A 114 -15.37 -7.11 9.12
CA GLY A 114 -15.84 -6.58 10.40
C GLY A 114 -15.14 -7.18 11.62
N ARG A 115 -14.00 -7.87 11.45
CA ARG A 115 -13.22 -8.49 12.54
C ARG A 115 -12.20 -7.54 13.17
N ALA A 116 -11.82 -6.49 12.45
CA ALA A 116 -11.07 -5.34 12.95
C ALA A 116 -11.70 -4.03 12.45
N ASP A 117 -11.39 -2.92 13.10
CA ASP A 117 -11.82 -1.58 12.72
C ASP A 117 -10.69 -0.81 12.02
N ILE A 118 -9.45 -1.10 12.43
CA ILE A 118 -8.20 -0.59 11.85
C ILE A 118 -7.36 -1.78 11.39
N GLY A 119 -6.95 -1.77 10.13
CA GLY A 119 -5.96 -2.71 9.59
C GLY A 119 -4.65 -1.99 9.37
N LEU A 120 -3.66 -2.18 10.25
CA LEU A 120 -2.30 -1.66 10.04
C LEU A 120 -1.62 -2.49 8.95
N GLY A 121 -0.99 -1.80 8.00
CA GLY A 121 -0.30 -2.40 6.88
C GLY A 121 0.91 -1.58 6.44
N THR A 122 1.56 -2.06 5.38
CA THR A 122 2.65 -1.33 4.72
C THR A 122 2.29 -1.09 3.26
N ASP A 123 2.76 0.03 2.70
CA ASP A 123 2.67 0.34 1.27
C ASP A 123 4.06 0.70 0.75
N THR A 124 4.62 -0.18 -0.08
CA THR A 124 5.84 0.06 -0.86
C THR A 124 5.48 0.44 -2.30
N GLY A 125 4.48 -0.25 -2.86
CA GLY A 125 4.08 -0.16 -4.26
C GLY A 125 2.58 -0.28 -4.48
N GLY A 126 1.78 0.08 -3.48
CA GLY A 126 0.32 -0.08 -3.50
C GLY A 126 -0.22 -1.01 -2.44
N SER A 127 0.62 -1.54 -1.54
CA SER A 127 0.22 -2.58 -0.60
C SER A 127 -0.81 -2.18 0.47
N ILE A 128 -1.24 -0.91 0.50
CA ILE A 128 -2.43 -0.43 1.22
C ILE A 128 -3.53 -0.05 0.22
N ARG A 129 -3.17 0.69 -0.83
CA ARG A 129 -4.13 1.30 -1.78
C ARG A 129 -4.82 0.27 -2.68
N VAL A 130 -4.10 -0.76 -3.11
CA VAL A 130 -4.63 -1.86 -3.93
C VAL A 130 -5.63 -2.70 -3.15
N PRO A 131 -5.30 -3.24 -1.95
CA PRO A 131 -6.30 -3.97 -1.17
C PRO A 131 -7.46 -3.09 -0.70
N ALA A 132 -7.25 -1.79 -0.48
CA ALA A 132 -8.35 -0.86 -0.22
C ALA A 132 -9.34 -0.80 -1.39
N SER A 133 -8.84 -0.69 -2.63
CA SER A 133 -9.67 -0.74 -3.85
C SER A 133 -10.46 -2.05 -3.96
N TYR A 134 -9.77 -3.19 -3.81
CA TYR A 134 -10.35 -4.51 -4.02
C TYR A 134 -11.34 -4.94 -2.94
N CYS A 135 -11.18 -4.45 -1.71
CA CYS A 135 -12.06 -4.76 -0.59
C CYS A 135 -13.13 -3.67 -0.35
N GLY A 136 -13.16 -2.60 -1.15
CA GLY A 136 -14.10 -1.49 -0.95
C GLY A 136 -13.87 -0.72 0.35
N LEU A 137 -12.61 -0.47 0.70
CA LEU A 137 -12.18 0.19 1.93
C LEU A 137 -11.54 1.55 1.65
N PHE A 138 -11.38 2.33 2.71
CA PHE A 138 -10.47 3.46 2.73
C PHE A 138 -9.06 2.98 3.10
N GLY A 139 -8.02 3.56 2.50
CA GLY A 139 -6.64 3.26 2.87
C GLY A 139 -5.68 4.40 2.57
N LEU A 140 -4.79 4.72 3.51
CA LEU A 140 -3.79 5.78 3.33
C LEU A 140 -2.36 5.22 3.35
N ARG A 141 -1.63 5.47 2.27
CA ARG A 141 -0.16 5.50 2.25
C ARG A 141 0.25 6.92 2.68
N PRO A 142 0.98 7.12 3.79
CA PRO A 142 1.45 8.46 4.14
C PRO A 142 2.64 8.89 3.28
N THR A 143 3.03 10.14 3.41
CA THR A 143 4.31 10.67 2.97
C THR A 143 5.42 9.81 3.57
N HIS A 144 6.41 9.47 2.75
CA HIS A 144 7.55 8.67 3.19
C HIS A 144 8.26 9.32 4.39
N GLY A 145 8.53 8.51 5.42
CA GLY A 145 9.17 8.97 6.66
C GLY A 145 8.23 9.61 7.70
N ARG A 146 6.94 9.83 7.42
CA ARG A 146 6.01 10.42 8.41
C ARG A 146 5.44 9.44 9.43
N VAL A 147 5.59 8.14 9.21
CA VAL A 147 5.23 7.11 10.19
C VAL A 147 6.43 6.21 10.36
N SER A 148 6.93 6.06 11.59
CA SER A 148 8.05 5.19 11.89
C SER A 148 7.77 3.74 11.48
N LEU A 149 8.77 3.13 10.84
CA LEU A 149 8.83 1.71 10.48
C LEU A 149 9.80 0.93 11.39
N GLU A 150 10.24 1.53 12.50
CA GLU A 150 11.04 0.81 13.50
C GLU A 150 10.23 -0.35 14.09
N GLY A 151 10.85 -1.54 14.11
CA GLY A 151 10.19 -2.81 14.42
C GLY A 151 9.30 -3.37 13.29
N ALA A 152 9.48 -2.91 12.05
CA ALA A 152 8.84 -3.50 10.88
C ALA A 152 9.87 -4.18 9.96
N VAL A 153 9.54 -5.35 9.43
CA VAL A 153 10.36 -6.05 8.42
C VAL A 153 10.37 -5.22 7.12
N PRO A 154 11.55 -4.81 6.62
CA PRO A 154 11.66 -3.97 5.43
C PRO A 154 11.39 -4.75 4.15
N LEU A 155 10.96 -4.06 3.09
CA LEU A 155 11.01 -4.55 1.71
C LEU A 155 11.94 -3.68 0.89
N ALA A 156 11.69 -2.38 0.84
CA ALA A 156 12.49 -1.40 0.13
C ALA A 156 12.45 -0.08 0.93
N PRO A 157 13.38 0.13 1.88
CA PRO A 157 13.29 1.19 2.88
C PRO A 157 13.08 2.60 2.32
N SER A 158 13.56 2.90 1.11
CA SER A 158 13.36 4.23 0.51
C SER A 158 11.98 4.42 -0.13
N PHE A 159 11.12 3.40 -0.08
CA PHE A 159 9.76 3.37 -0.60
C PHE A 159 8.71 2.97 0.45
N ASP A 160 9.13 2.19 1.45
CA ASP A 160 8.25 1.62 2.47
C ASP A 160 7.59 2.71 3.31
N THR A 161 6.30 2.52 3.59
CA THR A 161 5.52 3.35 4.50
C THR A 161 4.60 2.46 5.32
N ALA A 162 4.29 2.88 6.55
CA ALA A 162 3.24 2.28 7.38
C ALA A 162 1.98 3.13 7.31
N GLY A 163 0.83 2.48 7.12
CA GLY A 163 -0.46 3.17 7.06
C GLY A 163 -1.60 2.22 7.36
N VAL A 164 -2.83 2.69 7.25
CA VAL A 164 -3.99 1.92 7.74
C VAL A 164 -5.09 1.79 6.68
N LEU A 165 -5.84 0.70 6.78
CA LEU A 165 -7.11 0.46 6.08
C LEU A 165 -8.27 0.51 7.07
N THR A 166 -9.39 1.10 6.67
CA THR A 166 -10.61 1.25 7.50
C THR A 166 -11.87 1.19 6.63
N ARG A 167 -13.04 1.00 7.25
CA ARG A 167 -14.34 1.01 6.55
C ARG A 167 -14.88 2.42 6.30
N ASP A 168 -14.41 3.41 7.04
CA ASP A 168 -14.91 4.78 7.01
C ASP A 168 -13.80 5.82 7.22
N ALA A 169 -13.98 7.00 6.62
CA ALA A 169 -13.03 8.09 6.68
C ALA A 169 -12.78 8.63 8.10
N ALA A 170 -13.78 8.55 9.00
CA ALA A 170 -13.63 9.04 10.37
C ALA A 170 -12.61 8.20 11.16
N THR A 171 -12.70 6.88 11.06
CA THR A 171 -11.74 5.94 11.65
C THR A 171 -10.36 6.09 11.00
N LEU A 172 -10.31 6.27 9.68
CA LEU A 172 -9.05 6.53 8.97
C LEU A 172 -8.33 7.76 9.54
N ARG A 173 -9.06 8.88 9.66
CA ARG A 173 -8.51 10.15 10.16
C ARG A 173 -8.03 10.06 11.60
N LEU A 174 -8.77 9.36 12.46
CA LEU A 174 -8.34 9.13 13.85
C LEU A 174 -7.06 8.29 13.91
N ALA A 175 -7.02 7.15 13.21
CA ALA A 175 -5.88 6.25 13.25
C ALA A 175 -4.62 6.87 12.61
N MET A 176 -4.75 7.53 11.47
CA MET A 176 -3.63 8.22 10.83
C MET A 176 -3.18 9.46 11.62
N GLY A 177 -4.09 10.18 12.27
CA GLY A 177 -3.73 11.30 13.14
C GLY A 177 -2.91 10.89 14.37
N VAL A 178 -3.00 9.64 14.81
CA VAL A 178 -2.13 9.07 15.86
C VAL A 178 -0.75 8.70 15.31
N LEU A 179 -0.66 8.30 14.04
CA LEU A 179 0.56 7.78 13.44
C LEU A 179 1.44 8.86 12.81
N LEU A 180 0.84 9.86 12.18
CA LEU A 180 1.53 10.90 11.42
C LEU A 180 2.39 11.79 12.33
N GLU A 181 3.67 11.89 11.98
CA GLU A 181 4.67 12.73 12.65
C GLU A 181 4.95 14.00 11.85
N GLY A 182 5.54 15.00 12.50
CA GLY A 182 5.90 16.27 11.86
C GLY A 182 4.71 17.22 11.69
N ALA A 183 4.99 18.39 11.11
CA ALA A 183 3.98 19.43 10.93
C ALA A 183 3.03 19.07 9.78
N ALA A 184 1.73 19.23 10.03
CA ALA A 184 0.72 19.18 8.98
C ALA A 184 0.86 20.41 8.06
N GLU A 185 0.78 20.19 6.76
CA GLU A 185 0.58 21.29 5.82
C GLU A 185 -0.88 21.77 5.87
N ALA A 186 -1.07 23.09 5.91
CA ALA A 186 -2.38 23.69 6.08
C ALA A 186 -3.14 23.86 4.76
N GLY A 187 -4.46 23.68 4.80
CA GLY A 187 -5.39 24.10 3.75
C GLY A 187 -5.85 22.97 2.82
N PRO A 188 -7.04 23.11 2.21
CA PRO A 188 -7.71 22.02 1.54
C PRO A 188 -7.11 21.69 0.17
N ILE A 189 -7.43 20.51 -0.34
CA ILE A 189 -7.35 20.25 -1.79
C ILE A 189 -8.45 21.06 -2.48
N THR A 190 -8.06 21.84 -3.48
CA THR A 190 -8.95 22.76 -4.21
C THR A 190 -9.11 22.40 -5.69
N ARG A 191 -8.27 21.51 -6.21
CA ARG A 191 -8.33 21.04 -7.61
C ARG A 191 -7.80 19.62 -7.74
N LEU A 192 -8.24 18.94 -8.79
CA LEU A 192 -7.78 17.62 -9.16
C LEU A 192 -7.01 17.67 -10.49
N LEU A 193 -6.00 16.82 -10.62
CA LEU A 193 -5.38 16.48 -11.89
C LEU A 193 -5.78 15.04 -12.23
N ALA A 194 -6.57 14.83 -13.29
CA ALA A 194 -6.96 13.53 -13.81
C ALA A 194 -6.34 13.33 -15.21
N PRO A 195 -5.05 12.97 -15.27
CA PRO A 195 -4.22 13.19 -16.45
C PRO A 195 -4.53 12.16 -17.55
N GLN A 196 -4.80 12.64 -18.76
CA GLN A 196 -5.30 11.82 -19.86
C GLN A 196 -4.37 10.68 -20.29
N ASP A 197 -3.05 10.84 -20.16
CA ASP A 197 -2.03 9.84 -20.48
C ASP A 197 -2.11 8.62 -19.55
N ILE A 198 -2.40 8.83 -18.26
CA ILE A 198 -2.63 7.72 -17.32
C ILE A 198 -4.01 7.11 -17.53
N TRP A 199 -5.05 7.95 -17.67
CA TRP A 199 -6.43 7.47 -17.87
C TRP A 199 -6.62 6.75 -19.22
N ALA A 200 -5.78 6.98 -20.22
CA ALA A 200 -5.83 6.26 -21.49
C ALA A 200 -5.49 4.76 -21.33
N GLU A 201 -4.69 4.38 -20.35
CA GLU A 201 -4.31 2.98 -20.08
C GLU A 201 -5.35 2.19 -19.27
N ILE A 202 -6.38 2.86 -18.76
CA ILE A 202 -7.37 2.25 -17.86
C ILE A 202 -8.50 1.61 -18.67
N PRO A 203 -8.90 0.37 -18.35
CA PRO A 203 -10.07 -0.28 -18.93
C PRO A 203 -11.33 0.59 -18.83
N GLU A 204 -12.09 0.68 -19.93
CA GLU A 204 -13.26 1.56 -20.02
C GLU A 204 -14.28 1.32 -18.90
N ALA A 205 -14.54 0.06 -18.56
CA ALA A 205 -15.46 -0.29 -17.47
C ALA A 205 -15.04 0.32 -16.12
N THR A 206 -13.74 0.34 -15.83
CA THR A 206 -13.21 0.99 -14.63
C THR A 206 -13.32 2.51 -14.75
N ARG A 207 -13.03 3.07 -15.93
CA ARG A 207 -13.10 4.53 -16.14
C ARG A 207 -14.50 5.09 -15.91
N ALA A 208 -15.50 4.39 -16.46
CA ALA A 208 -16.90 4.74 -16.35
C ALA A 208 -17.43 4.77 -14.91
N VAL A 209 -16.75 4.11 -13.97
CA VAL A 209 -17.11 4.11 -12.54
C VAL A 209 -16.24 5.09 -11.74
N VAL A 210 -14.93 5.10 -11.97
CA VAL A 210 -14.00 5.87 -11.12
C VAL A 210 -14.00 7.36 -11.45
N MET A 211 -14.15 7.75 -12.72
CA MET A 211 -14.17 9.18 -13.10
C MET A 211 -15.38 9.93 -12.49
N PRO A 212 -16.62 9.40 -12.53
CA PRO A 212 -17.74 10.03 -11.83
C PRO A 212 -17.52 10.19 -10.33
N LYS A 213 -16.78 9.28 -9.67
CA LYS A 213 -16.40 9.46 -8.27
C LYS A 213 -15.48 10.67 -8.09
N ALA A 214 -14.48 10.85 -8.95
CA ALA A 214 -13.61 12.03 -8.90
C ALA A 214 -14.40 13.32 -9.15
N GLU A 215 -15.31 13.31 -10.12
CA GLU A 215 -16.22 14.43 -10.42
C GLU A 215 -17.15 14.76 -9.26
N SER A 216 -17.62 13.76 -8.51
CA SER A 216 -18.49 13.94 -7.34
C SER A 216 -17.85 14.72 -6.19
N LEU A 217 -16.52 14.86 -6.19
CA LEU A 217 -15.81 15.71 -5.23
C LEU A 217 -16.08 17.21 -5.44
N GLY A 218 -16.67 17.60 -6.57
CA GLY A 218 -17.07 18.99 -6.85
C GLY A 218 -15.89 19.95 -7.06
N LEU A 219 -14.68 19.41 -7.25
CA LEU A 219 -13.47 20.18 -7.50
C LEU A 219 -13.21 20.33 -9.01
N PRO A 220 -12.63 21.45 -9.48
CA PRO A 220 -12.15 21.57 -10.85
C PRO A 220 -11.17 20.45 -11.21
N ILE A 221 -11.36 19.83 -12.38
CA ILE A 221 -10.51 18.73 -12.88
C ILE A 221 -9.70 19.20 -14.09
N ASP A 222 -8.39 19.22 -13.94
CA ASP A 222 -7.42 19.35 -15.03
C ASP A 222 -7.16 17.97 -15.64
N ARG A 223 -7.16 17.87 -16.98
CA ARG A 223 -6.93 16.60 -17.71
C ARG A 223 -5.61 16.58 -18.48
N THR A 224 -4.79 17.61 -18.31
CA THR A 224 -3.47 17.73 -18.95
C THR A 224 -2.62 16.48 -18.65
N PRO A 225 -1.85 15.93 -19.62
CA PRO A 225 -0.96 14.79 -19.38
C PRO A 225 -0.06 14.99 -18.15
N PHE A 226 0.14 13.95 -17.35
CA PHE A 226 1.04 14.03 -16.20
C PHE A 226 2.48 14.16 -16.67
N PHE A 227 2.88 13.26 -17.58
CA PHE A 227 4.21 13.24 -18.16
C PHE A 227 4.32 14.19 -19.35
N PRO A 228 5.49 14.84 -19.56
CA PRO A 228 5.74 15.61 -20.76
C PRO A 228 5.78 14.70 -21.99
N GLU A 229 5.39 15.25 -23.15
CA GLU A 229 5.54 14.53 -24.43
C GLU A 229 7.03 14.23 -24.68
N SER A 230 7.36 12.96 -24.94
CA SER A 230 8.74 12.50 -25.07
C SER A 230 8.98 11.66 -26.32
N GLY A 231 8.32 11.97 -27.44
CA GLY A 231 8.44 11.20 -28.67
C GLY A 231 8.02 9.74 -28.48
N ASP A 232 8.85 8.78 -28.88
CA ASP A 232 8.56 7.34 -28.83
C ASP A 232 8.67 6.71 -27.42
N ALA A 233 9.17 7.45 -26.42
CA ALA A 233 9.30 6.93 -25.07
C ALA A 233 7.94 6.88 -24.35
N ALA A 234 7.61 5.75 -23.72
CA ALA A 234 6.47 5.61 -22.82
C ALA A 234 6.88 6.02 -21.39
N PRO A 235 6.56 7.24 -20.92
CA PRO A 235 7.16 7.78 -19.69
C PRO A 235 6.66 7.07 -18.43
N LEU A 236 5.37 6.73 -18.41
CA LEU A 236 4.76 5.99 -17.30
C LEU A 236 5.37 4.59 -17.16
N GLU A 237 5.62 3.92 -18.29
CA GLU A 237 6.31 2.63 -18.28
C GLU A 237 7.76 2.76 -17.84
N THR A 238 8.45 3.82 -18.26
CA THR A 238 9.81 4.14 -17.80
C THR A 238 9.85 4.35 -16.28
N ALA A 239 8.88 5.09 -15.72
CA ALA A 239 8.73 5.27 -14.28
C ALA A 239 8.45 3.93 -13.56
N ARG A 240 7.55 3.11 -14.11
CA ARG A 240 7.23 1.78 -13.57
C ARG A 240 8.45 0.86 -13.53
N VAL A 241 9.26 0.84 -14.60
CA VAL A 241 10.50 0.06 -14.67
C VAL A 241 11.50 0.56 -13.63
N ALA A 242 11.73 1.87 -13.55
CA ALA A 242 12.64 2.44 -12.56
C ALA A 242 12.20 2.11 -11.12
N TYR A 243 10.91 2.19 -10.82
CA TYR A 243 10.36 1.77 -9.54
C TYR A 243 10.65 0.29 -9.26
N ALA A 244 10.40 -0.59 -10.22
CA ALA A 244 10.60 -2.03 -10.06
C ALA A 244 12.08 -2.37 -9.84
N THR A 245 12.98 -1.73 -10.57
CA THR A 245 14.45 -1.90 -10.44
C THR A 245 14.92 -1.49 -9.04
N LEU A 246 14.54 -0.29 -8.57
CA LEU A 246 14.98 0.21 -7.27
C LEU A 246 14.37 -0.59 -6.11
N GLN A 247 13.08 -0.95 -6.18
CA GLN A 247 12.47 -1.85 -5.21
C GLN A 247 13.20 -3.18 -5.14
N ALA A 248 13.50 -3.78 -6.30
CA ALA A 248 14.16 -5.08 -6.36
C ALA A 248 15.57 -5.02 -5.78
N TRP A 249 16.33 -3.98 -6.13
CA TRP A 249 17.65 -3.76 -5.57
C TRP A 249 17.61 -3.63 -4.03
N GLU A 250 16.74 -2.79 -3.48
CA GLU A 250 16.64 -2.63 -2.02
C GLU A 250 16.12 -3.88 -1.31
N ALA A 251 15.22 -4.64 -1.94
CA ALA A 251 14.78 -5.94 -1.42
C ALA A 251 15.93 -6.93 -1.33
N TRP A 252 16.83 -6.94 -2.32
CA TRP A 252 18.05 -7.75 -2.24
C TRP A 252 19.02 -7.25 -1.18
N GLN A 253 19.17 -5.93 -0.99
CA GLN A 253 19.99 -5.39 0.10
C GLN A 253 19.42 -5.76 1.48
N ALA A 254 18.10 -5.77 1.64
CA ALA A 254 17.44 -6.11 2.89
C ALA A 254 17.51 -7.61 3.22
N HIS A 255 17.39 -8.49 2.21
CA HIS A 255 17.16 -9.92 2.43
C HIS A 255 18.23 -10.84 1.86
N GLY A 256 19.08 -10.38 0.93
CA GLY A 256 20.00 -11.21 0.16
C GLY A 256 20.95 -12.06 1.04
N ALA A 257 21.57 -11.44 2.05
CA ALA A 257 22.44 -12.16 2.98
C ALA A 257 21.69 -13.23 3.79
N TRP A 258 20.45 -12.96 4.20
CA TRP A 258 19.61 -13.94 4.90
C TRP A 258 19.20 -15.09 3.95
N ILE A 259 18.85 -14.77 2.71
CA ILE A 259 18.50 -15.76 1.67
C ILE A 259 19.66 -16.71 1.41
N GLU A 260 20.86 -16.17 1.22
CA GLU A 260 22.07 -16.97 0.97
C GLU A 260 22.43 -17.88 2.16
N ALA A 261 22.21 -17.40 3.39
CA ALA A 261 22.56 -18.16 4.59
C ALA A 261 21.51 -19.22 4.98
N ASN A 262 20.25 -19.04 4.59
CA ASN A 262 19.12 -19.84 5.13
C ASN A 262 18.29 -20.58 4.08
N GLU A 263 18.55 -20.34 2.79
CA GLU A 263 17.91 -21.02 1.65
C GLU A 263 16.38 -21.18 1.81
N PRO A 264 15.63 -20.07 2.00
CA PRO A 264 14.20 -20.13 2.21
C PRO A 264 13.45 -20.69 0.99
N GLU A 265 12.42 -21.49 1.25
CA GLU A 265 11.45 -21.85 0.21
C GLU A 265 10.51 -20.66 -0.04
N PHE A 266 10.47 -20.20 -1.29
CA PHE A 266 9.64 -19.07 -1.71
C PHE A 266 8.49 -19.49 -2.59
N GLY A 267 7.39 -18.73 -2.55
CA GLY A 267 6.36 -18.81 -3.58
C GLY A 267 6.93 -18.44 -4.96
N PRO A 268 6.43 -19.02 -6.07
CA PRO A 268 7.05 -18.90 -7.39
C PRO A 268 7.31 -17.45 -7.86
N GLY A 269 6.36 -16.55 -7.60
CA GLY A 269 6.48 -15.14 -7.98
C GLY A 269 7.52 -14.38 -7.16
N VAL A 270 7.70 -14.72 -5.88
CA VAL A 270 8.70 -14.11 -4.99
C VAL A 270 10.08 -14.67 -5.30
N ALA A 271 10.19 -15.99 -5.52
CA ALA A 271 11.42 -16.65 -5.96
C ALA A 271 12.00 -16.00 -7.23
N MET A 272 11.15 -15.81 -8.25
CA MET A 272 11.55 -15.16 -9.51
C MET A 272 12.05 -13.72 -9.28
N ARG A 273 11.42 -12.96 -8.39
CA ARG A 273 11.81 -11.57 -8.10
C ARG A 273 13.16 -11.50 -7.41
N PHE A 274 13.42 -12.31 -6.39
CA PHE A 274 14.75 -12.36 -5.75
C PHE A 274 15.82 -12.86 -6.71
N ALA A 275 15.53 -13.88 -7.53
CA ALA A 275 16.47 -14.38 -8.54
C ALA A 275 16.85 -13.31 -9.60
N ASN A 276 15.93 -12.40 -9.91
CA ASN A 276 16.22 -11.27 -10.79
C ASN A 276 16.94 -10.13 -10.05
N ALA A 277 16.55 -9.86 -8.81
CA ALA A 277 17.16 -8.82 -7.99
C ALA A 277 18.64 -9.06 -7.71
N ALA A 278 19.02 -10.32 -7.47
CA ALA A 278 20.42 -10.73 -7.28
C ALA A 278 21.34 -10.45 -8.48
N LYS A 279 20.77 -10.15 -9.66
CA LYS A 279 21.50 -9.91 -10.91
C LYS A 279 21.62 -8.42 -11.27
N LEU A 280 20.96 -7.53 -10.52
CA LEU A 280 21.00 -6.10 -10.81
C LEU A 280 22.41 -5.54 -10.57
N ASP A 281 22.84 -4.65 -11.46
CA ASP A 281 24.13 -3.99 -11.36
C ASP A 281 24.01 -2.48 -11.07
N GLY A 282 25.16 -1.82 -10.88
CA GLY A 282 25.21 -0.39 -10.58
C GLY A 282 24.65 0.49 -11.70
N ALA A 283 24.76 0.08 -12.96
CA ALA A 283 24.30 0.88 -14.10
C ALA A 283 22.77 0.90 -14.17
N ASP A 284 22.13 -0.24 -13.90
CA ASP A 284 20.67 -0.34 -13.79
C ASP A 284 20.14 0.59 -12.68
N ILE A 285 20.80 0.58 -11.52
CA ILE A 285 20.42 1.39 -10.36
C ILE A 285 20.59 2.88 -10.67
N ASP A 286 21.72 3.29 -11.24
CA ASP A 286 21.99 4.69 -11.58
C ASP A 286 20.98 5.23 -12.61
N ALA A 287 20.62 4.41 -13.61
CA ALA A 287 19.59 4.78 -14.58
C ALA A 287 18.22 4.96 -13.92
N ALA A 288 17.83 4.03 -13.04
CA ALA A 288 16.56 4.11 -12.33
C ALA A 288 16.51 5.28 -11.34
N GLN A 289 17.61 5.64 -10.68
CA GLN A 289 17.70 6.80 -9.79
C GLN A 289 17.51 8.13 -10.54
N ARG A 290 18.02 8.25 -11.77
CA ARG A 290 17.77 9.42 -12.63
C ARG A 290 16.29 9.57 -12.95
N VAL A 291 15.61 8.47 -13.28
CA VAL A 291 14.16 8.47 -13.52
C VAL A 291 13.40 8.83 -12.24
N ARG A 292 13.75 8.25 -11.09
CA ARG A 292 13.16 8.61 -9.79
C ARG A 292 13.25 10.10 -9.52
N SER A 293 14.44 10.68 -9.71
CA SER A 293 14.66 12.12 -9.53
C SER A 293 13.76 12.97 -10.43
N GLY A 294 13.60 12.57 -11.70
CA GLY A 294 12.69 13.22 -12.63
C GLY A 294 11.22 13.12 -12.22
N VAL A 295 10.75 11.95 -11.79
CA VAL A 295 9.37 11.75 -11.31
C VAL A 295 9.11 12.54 -10.03
N THR A 296 10.06 12.59 -9.09
CA THR A 296 9.94 13.41 -7.87
C THR A 296 9.80 14.90 -8.20
N ALA A 297 10.61 15.41 -9.14
CA ALA A 297 10.49 16.79 -9.60
C ALA A 297 9.14 17.04 -10.29
N LEU A 298 8.68 16.09 -11.12
CA LEU A 298 7.40 16.18 -11.82
C LEU A 298 6.21 16.19 -10.86
N VAL A 299 6.22 15.36 -9.81
CA VAL A 299 5.18 15.38 -8.76
C VAL A 299 5.10 16.76 -8.10
N ARG A 300 6.25 17.37 -7.77
CA ARG A 300 6.28 18.70 -7.16
C ARG A 300 5.75 19.80 -8.09
N ASP A 301 6.06 19.71 -9.38
CA ASP A 301 5.63 20.68 -10.39
C ASP A 301 4.14 20.53 -10.75
N ARG A 302 3.69 19.29 -10.96
CA ARG A 302 2.32 18.98 -11.42
C ARG A 302 1.29 19.00 -10.30
N LEU A 303 1.71 18.75 -9.06
CA LEU A 303 0.86 18.73 -7.88
C LEU A 303 1.29 19.83 -6.91
N PRO A 304 1.18 21.12 -7.31
CA PRO A 304 1.44 22.21 -6.38
C PRO A 304 0.42 22.16 -5.23
N GLU A 305 0.66 22.98 -4.22
CA GLU A 305 -0.19 23.09 -3.04
C GLU A 305 -1.69 23.14 -3.39
N GLY A 306 -2.50 22.32 -2.70
CA GLY A 306 -3.94 22.23 -2.94
C GLY A 306 -4.34 21.42 -4.19
N THR A 307 -3.43 20.71 -4.85
CA THR A 307 -3.72 19.84 -6.00
C THR A 307 -3.55 18.37 -5.63
N ALA A 308 -4.51 17.53 -6.03
CA ALA A 308 -4.38 16.08 -5.93
C ALA A 308 -4.48 15.41 -7.32
N LEU A 309 -3.58 14.48 -7.60
CA LEU A 309 -3.69 13.55 -8.72
C LEU A 309 -4.82 12.57 -8.43
N ALA A 310 -5.80 12.48 -9.33
CA ALA A 310 -6.96 11.59 -9.26
C ALA A 310 -6.87 10.53 -10.36
N ILE A 311 -6.58 9.29 -9.96
CA ILE A 311 -6.45 8.11 -10.84
C ILE A 311 -7.04 6.88 -10.16
N PRO A 312 -7.38 5.79 -10.86
CA PRO A 312 -7.82 4.55 -10.20
C PRO A 312 -6.77 3.98 -9.25
N ALA A 313 -7.20 3.41 -8.13
CA ALA A 313 -6.32 2.73 -7.17
C ALA A 313 -5.86 1.34 -7.65
N ALA A 314 -6.61 0.76 -8.61
CA ALA A 314 -6.24 -0.45 -9.34
C ALA A 314 -6.85 -0.39 -10.75
N PRO A 315 -6.36 -1.16 -11.74
CA PRO A 315 -6.86 -1.12 -13.12
C PRO A 315 -8.31 -1.58 -13.28
N GLY A 316 -8.84 -2.31 -12.30
CA GLY A 316 -10.20 -2.86 -12.30
C GLY A 316 -10.49 -3.59 -10.99
N PRO A 317 -11.55 -4.42 -10.94
CA PRO A 317 -11.89 -5.17 -9.74
C PRO A 317 -10.86 -6.26 -9.43
N ALA A 318 -10.96 -6.83 -8.22
CA ALA A 318 -10.14 -7.96 -7.80
C ALA A 318 -10.25 -9.14 -8.78
N PHE A 319 -9.14 -9.80 -9.08
CA PHE A 319 -9.10 -10.99 -9.96
C PHE A 319 -9.39 -12.28 -9.18
N LEU A 320 -9.74 -13.38 -9.87
CA LEU A 320 -10.06 -14.64 -9.23
C LEU A 320 -8.81 -15.25 -8.58
N ILE A 321 -9.00 -15.95 -7.47
CA ILE A 321 -7.91 -16.69 -6.84
C ILE A 321 -7.39 -17.75 -7.83
N GLY A 322 -6.09 -17.74 -8.10
CA GLY A 322 -5.45 -18.63 -9.07
C GLY A 322 -5.16 -17.99 -10.43
N ASP A 323 -5.78 -16.85 -10.74
CA ASP A 323 -5.44 -16.09 -11.95
C ASP A 323 -4.06 -15.43 -11.82
N GLN A 324 -3.41 -15.19 -12.97
CA GLN A 324 -2.20 -14.39 -13.04
C GLN A 324 -2.54 -12.96 -13.50
N PRO A 325 -2.65 -11.98 -12.58
CA PRO A 325 -3.00 -10.62 -12.95
C PRO A 325 -1.84 -9.92 -13.66
N ASN A 326 -2.17 -8.88 -14.43
CA ASN A 326 -1.18 -7.93 -14.91
C ASN A 326 -0.70 -7.03 -13.76
N ARG A 327 0.28 -7.51 -12.97
CA ARG A 327 0.90 -6.74 -11.88
C ARG A 327 1.47 -5.42 -12.37
N GLU A 328 2.01 -5.37 -13.58
CA GLU A 328 2.63 -4.17 -14.13
C GLU A 328 1.62 -3.04 -14.31
N ALA A 329 0.39 -3.36 -14.73
CA ALA A 329 -0.70 -2.40 -14.81
C ALA A 329 -1.06 -1.82 -13.44
N ILE A 330 -1.01 -2.61 -12.37
CA ILE A 330 -1.19 -2.11 -11.01
C ILE A 330 -0.03 -1.18 -10.63
N VAL A 331 1.21 -1.58 -10.90
CA VAL A 331 2.40 -0.78 -10.55
C VAL A 331 2.43 0.56 -11.29
N ARG A 332 1.94 0.64 -12.54
CA ARG A 332 1.81 1.93 -13.26
C ARG A 332 0.95 2.92 -12.48
N LEU A 333 -0.12 2.46 -11.83
CA LEU A 333 -1.00 3.32 -11.03
C LEU A 333 -0.42 3.72 -9.68
N THR A 334 0.51 2.93 -9.13
CA THR A 334 0.96 3.09 -7.74
C THR A 334 2.39 3.61 -7.62
N CYS A 335 3.21 3.52 -8.67
CA CYS A 335 4.64 3.84 -8.67
C CYS A 335 4.93 5.34 -8.50
N ILE A 336 4.05 6.24 -8.93
CA ILE A 336 4.25 7.69 -8.82
C ILE A 336 4.42 8.08 -7.34
N ALA A 337 3.54 7.62 -6.46
CA ALA A 337 3.65 7.85 -5.01
C ALA A 337 4.86 7.14 -4.39
N GLY A 338 5.21 5.95 -4.91
CA GLY A 338 6.40 5.21 -4.48
C GLY A 338 7.70 5.97 -4.76
N LEU A 339 7.90 6.39 -6.01
CA LEU A 339 9.13 7.07 -6.47
C LEU A 339 9.33 8.43 -5.81
N SER A 340 8.24 9.19 -5.63
CA SER A 340 8.27 10.55 -5.10
C SER A 340 8.20 10.66 -3.59
N GLY A 341 7.86 9.56 -2.89
CA GLY A 341 7.59 9.57 -1.46
C GLY A 341 6.27 10.28 -1.09
N ALA A 342 5.40 10.53 -2.06
CA ALA A 342 4.12 11.20 -1.85
C ALA A 342 3.10 10.33 -1.09
N PRO A 343 2.17 10.97 -0.35
CA PRO A 343 1.04 10.30 0.25
C PRO A 343 0.01 9.93 -0.82
N GLY A 344 -0.69 8.81 -0.62
CA GLY A 344 -1.74 8.34 -1.51
C GLY A 344 -2.92 7.78 -0.72
N LEU A 345 -4.08 8.39 -0.89
CA LEU A 345 -5.35 7.96 -0.31
C LEU A 345 -6.15 7.16 -1.35
N ALA A 346 -6.54 5.93 -1.00
CA ALA A 346 -7.53 5.17 -1.74
C ALA A 346 -8.89 5.28 -1.04
N VAL A 347 -9.94 5.57 -1.82
CA VAL A 347 -11.34 5.62 -1.36
C VAL A 347 -12.23 4.76 -2.26
N PRO A 348 -13.34 4.19 -1.74
CA PRO A 348 -14.30 3.47 -2.57
C PRO A 348 -14.91 4.37 -3.64
N ALA A 349 -14.96 3.90 -4.89
CA ALA A 349 -15.50 4.67 -6.02
C ALA A 349 -16.80 4.12 -6.60
N GLY A 350 -17.08 2.83 -6.41
CA GLY A 350 -18.27 2.17 -6.91
C GLY A 350 -17.97 0.71 -7.25
N THR A 351 -18.75 0.15 -8.16
CA THR A 351 -18.60 -1.26 -8.56
C THR A 351 -18.59 -1.43 -10.06
N VAL A 352 -17.69 -2.29 -10.56
CA VAL A 352 -17.72 -2.85 -11.91
C VAL A 352 -18.25 -4.27 -11.82
N GLU A 353 -19.38 -4.57 -12.46
CA GLU A 353 -20.02 -5.90 -12.40
C GLU A 353 -20.29 -6.38 -10.95
N GLY A 354 -20.66 -5.46 -10.06
CA GLY A 354 -20.91 -5.73 -8.64
C GLY A 354 -19.65 -5.89 -7.79
N LEU A 355 -18.45 -5.72 -8.36
CA LEU A 355 -17.17 -5.84 -7.66
C LEU A 355 -16.56 -4.46 -7.39
N PRO A 356 -15.99 -4.22 -6.19
CA PRO A 356 -15.43 -2.92 -5.84
C PRO A 356 -14.31 -2.42 -6.76
N VAL A 357 -14.29 -1.11 -6.98
CA VAL A 357 -13.16 -0.36 -7.52
C VAL A 357 -12.96 0.94 -6.72
N GLY A 358 -11.71 1.38 -6.59
CA GLY A 358 -11.34 2.56 -5.80
C GLY A 358 -10.75 3.71 -6.63
N LEU A 359 -10.98 4.93 -6.15
CA LEU A 359 -10.29 6.15 -6.59
C LEU A 359 -9.06 6.34 -5.70
N GLN A 360 -7.92 6.66 -6.30
CA GLN A 360 -6.71 7.07 -5.62
C GLN A 360 -6.47 8.56 -5.82
N LEU A 361 -6.21 9.25 -4.70
CA LEU A 361 -5.83 10.65 -4.62
C LEU A 361 -4.38 10.73 -4.12
N VAL A 362 -3.49 11.34 -4.88
CA VAL A 362 -2.07 11.54 -4.51
C VAL A 362 -1.80 13.04 -4.43
N ALA A 363 -1.25 13.50 -3.31
CA ALA A 363 -0.81 14.89 -3.14
C ALA A 363 0.73 14.97 -3.19
N ALA A 364 1.32 16.16 -3.19
CA ALA A 364 2.75 16.29 -2.97
C ALA A 364 3.16 15.79 -1.56
N PRO A 365 4.42 15.36 -1.34
CA PRO A 365 4.93 15.03 -0.01
C PRO A 365 4.59 16.12 1.02
N GLY A 366 4.02 15.73 2.16
CA GLY A 366 3.47 16.63 3.19
C GLY A 366 1.95 16.84 3.11
N GLY A 367 1.30 16.43 2.01
CA GLY A 367 -0.14 16.59 1.79
C GLY A 367 -1.05 15.56 2.48
N ASP A 368 -0.57 14.82 3.48
CA ASP A 368 -1.33 13.73 4.14
C ASP A 368 -2.64 14.24 4.75
N GLU A 369 -2.58 15.29 5.55
CA GLU A 369 -3.74 15.86 6.25
C GLU A 369 -4.75 16.44 5.26
N ARG A 370 -4.29 17.00 4.14
CA ARG A 370 -5.18 17.51 3.07
C ARG A 370 -5.98 16.38 2.43
N LEU A 371 -5.34 15.23 2.21
CA LEU A 371 -6.03 14.05 1.71
C LEU A 371 -7.02 13.51 2.74
N LEU A 372 -6.65 13.48 4.03
CA LEU A 372 -7.54 13.07 5.12
C LEU A 372 -8.74 14.01 5.31
N GLU A 373 -8.58 15.31 5.07
CA GLU A 373 -9.67 16.29 5.13
C GLU A 373 -10.64 16.16 3.95
N LEU A 374 -10.12 15.77 2.77
CA LEU A 374 -10.93 15.55 1.57
C LEU A 374 -11.75 14.23 1.60
N ALA A 375 -11.28 13.23 2.34
CA ALA A 375 -11.86 11.89 2.44
C ALA A 375 -13.24 11.87 3.12
#